data_AF-A0A2D7I769-F1
#
_entry.id   AF-A0A2D7I769-F1
#
_cell.length_a   1.000
_cell.length_b   1.000
_cell.length_c   1.000
_cell.angle_alpha   90.00
_cell.angle_beta   90.00
_cell.angle_gamma   90.00
#
_symmetry.space_group_name_H-M   'P 1'
#
loop_
_entity.id
_entity.type
_entity.pdbx_description
1 polymer ?
#
loop_
_entity_poly.entity_id
_entity_poly.type
_entity_poly.pdbx_seq_one_letter_code
_entity_poly.pdbx_strand_id
1 'polypeptide(L)'
;MWIKKFHKDDTEDLRSPIPTQVVSNEEYLPRPQTTDQKRVEAIIHDMAEKYGKKVGLSRRDFLRTTNGMALAFVAMNQVFGDYFQAHAEELTDIGAISELTKRDQFIFDVQTHHVATGKTEPLGFRGKMSWPFNDELRGKYPEKDDLRFNNYVKEVFLDSEVSIACLSGIASKVLDVINVDEMVESRDTINNMAGSNRMVCHG
;
A
#
# COMPACT_ATOMS: atom_id res chain seq x y z
N MET A 1 13.49 1.49 26.48
CA MET A 1 14.09 1.04 25.20
C MET A 1 12.98 0.95 24.17
N TRP A 2 13.19 1.47 22.96
CA TRP A 2 12.22 1.34 21.87
C TRP A 2 12.15 -0.12 21.40
N ILE A 3 10.93 -0.61 21.16
CA ILE A 3 10.68 -1.95 20.63
C ILE A 3 9.83 -1.83 19.36
N LYS A 4 10.24 -2.53 18.30
CA LYS A 4 9.44 -2.61 17.08
C LYS A 4 8.12 -3.32 17.39
N LYS A 5 6.98 -2.77 16.92
CA LYS A 5 5.65 -3.30 17.23
C LYS A 5 5.54 -4.81 16.94
N PHE A 6 6.07 -5.27 15.81
CA PHE A 6 5.99 -6.69 15.45
C PHE A 6 6.74 -7.62 16.42
N HIS A 7 7.87 -7.18 17.02
CA HIS A 7 8.56 -7.97 18.05
C HIS A 7 7.74 -8.07 19.33
N LYS A 8 7.09 -6.97 19.73
CA LYS A 8 6.20 -6.95 20.89
C LYS A 8 5.01 -7.90 20.66
N ASP A 9 4.38 -7.80 19.50
CA ASP A 9 3.22 -8.63 19.14
C ASP A 9 3.55 -10.11 19.03
N ASP A 10 4.76 -10.45 18.58
CA ASP A 10 5.24 -11.83 18.56
C ASP A 10 5.41 -12.41 19.96
N THR A 11 5.92 -11.59 20.89
CA THR A 11 6.16 -11.97 22.28
C THR A 11 4.84 -12.10 23.05
N GLU A 12 3.92 -11.17 22.83
CA GLU A 12 2.63 -11.10 23.55
C GLU A 12 1.51 -11.90 22.86
N ASP A 13 1.77 -12.42 21.66
CA ASP A 13 0.78 -13.10 20.81
C ASP A 13 -0.45 -12.25 20.43
N LEU A 14 -0.20 -10.96 20.20
CA LEU A 14 -1.22 -9.93 19.91
C LEU A 14 -1.16 -9.41 18.47
N ARG A 15 -0.65 -10.23 17.53
CA ARG A 15 -0.67 -9.85 16.11
C ARG A 15 -2.11 -9.62 15.64
N SER A 16 -2.33 -8.48 14.99
CA SER A 16 -3.61 -8.05 14.42
C SER A 16 -3.38 -7.55 12.99
N PRO A 17 -4.36 -7.68 12.08
CA PRO A 17 -4.27 -7.14 10.71
C PRO A 17 -4.08 -5.62 10.69
N ILE A 18 -4.57 -4.94 11.73
CA ILE A 18 -4.46 -3.49 11.92
C ILE A 18 -3.84 -3.17 13.28
N PRO A 19 -3.02 -2.12 13.40
CA PRO A 19 -2.54 -1.65 14.69
C PRO A 19 -3.71 -1.18 15.57
N THR A 20 -3.84 -1.78 16.74
CA THR A 20 -4.78 -1.41 17.81
C THR A 20 -4.17 -0.36 18.74
N GLN A 21 -3.06 0.26 18.36
CA GLN A 21 -2.40 1.36 19.07
C GLN A 21 -1.68 2.22 18.02
N VAL A 22 -1.56 3.51 18.28
CA VAL A 22 -0.70 4.39 17.46
C VAL A 22 0.75 3.86 17.53
N VAL A 23 1.36 3.62 16.37
CA VAL A 23 2.75 3.18 16.24
C VAL A 23 3.60 4.32 15.70
N SER A 24 4.77 4.51 16.29
CA SER A 24 5.69 5.55 15.86
C SER A 24 6.50 5.13 14.63
N ASN A 25 6.74 6.08 13.74
CA ASN A 25 7.72 6.02 12.66
C ASN A 25 9.07 6.64 13.07
N GLU A 26 9.34 6.72 14.38
CA GLU A 26 10.49 7.38 15.01
C GLU A 26 10.45 8.92 15.05
N GLU A 27 9.39 9.56 14.51
CA GLU A 27 9.26 11.02 14.55
C GLU A 27 8.52 11.54 15.79
N TYR A 28 7.81 10.67 16.52
CA TYR A 28 7.02 11.05 17.68
C TYR A 28 6.90 9.94 18.73
N LEU A 29 6.60 10.29 19.98
CA LEU A 29 6.30 9.32 21.02
C LEU A 29 4.83 8.85 20.89
N PRO A 30 4.58 7.54 20.69
CA PRO A 30 3.22 7.06 20.52
C PRO A 30 2.45 7.16 21.83
N ARG A 31 1.18 7.56 21.76
CA ARG A 31 0.30 7.56 22.94
C ARG A 31 0.08 6.13 23.44
N PRO A 32 -0.14 5.93 24.75
CA PRO A 32 -0.59 4.64 25.27
C PRO A 32 -1.88 4.20 24.59
N GLN A 33 -2.05 2.88 24.47
CA GLN A 33 -3.29 2.28 23.96
C GLN A 33 -4.48 2.70 24.83
N THR A 34 -5.53 3.24 24.21
CA THR A 34 -6.75 3.68 24.90
C THR A 34 -7.62 2.49 25.33
N THR A 35 -8.61 2.74 26.20
CA THR A 35 -9.57 1.71 26.62
C THR A 35 -10.34 1.12 25.44
N ASP A 36 -10.80 1.97 24.52
CA ASP A 36 -11.54 1.53 23.33
C ASP A 36 -10.64 0.75 22.36
N GLN A 37 -9.38 1.17 22.21
CA GLN A 37 -8.39 0.45 21.42
C GLN A 37 -8.11 -0.96 21.97
N LYS A 38 -7.99 -1.11 23.30
CA LYS A 38 -7.91 -2.42 23.97
C LYS A 38 -9.15 -3.28 23.73
N ARG A 39 -10.33 -2.64 23.72
CA ARG A 39 -11.59 -3.33 23.44
C ARG A 39 -11.64 -3.86 22.01
N VAL A 40 -11.18 -3.08 21.03
CA VAL A 40 -11.06 -3.55 19.63
C VAL A 40 -10.12 -4.75 19.55
N GLU A 41 -8.94 -4.67 20.17
CA GLU A 41 -7.96 -5.78 20.18
C GLU A 41 -8.54 -7.08 20.75
N ALA A 42 -9.26 -6.99 21.89
CA ALA A 42 -9.93 -8.14 22.48
C ALA A 42 -10.99 -8.73 21.54
N ILE A 43 -11.85 -7.89 20.94
CA ILE A 43 -12.88 -8.34 20.01
C ILE A 43 -12.25 -9.02 18.78
N ILE A 44 -11.17 -8.46 18.22
CA ILE A 44 -10.45 -9.05 17.09
C ILE A 44 -9.98 -10.46 17.45
N HIS A 45 -9.37 -10.64 18.62
CA HIS A 45 -8.85 -11.94 19.03
C HIS A 45 -9.96 -12.97 19.31
N ASP A 46 -11.01 -12.57 20.03
CA ASP A 46 -12.15 -13.44 20.35
C ASP A 46 -12.88 -13.89 19.08
N MET A 47 -13.16 -12.94 18.17
CA MET A 47 -13.83 -13.27 16.92
C MET A 47 -12.92 -14.10 16.01
N ALA A 48 -11.62 -13.80 15.92
CA ALA A 48 -10.70 -14.56 15.08
C ALA A 48 -10.51 -16.00 15.57
N GLU A 49 -10.54 -16.24 16.88
CA GLU A 49 -10.54 -17.61 17.41
C GLU A 49 -11.83 -18.36 17.01
N LYS A 50 -12.99 -17.70 17.11
CA LYS A 50 -14.28 -18.26 16.73
C LYS A 50 -14.37 -18.57 15.23
N TYR A 51 -14.08 -17.58 14.38
CA TYR A 51 -14.25 -17.69 12.93
C TYR A 51 -13.12 -18.49 12.29
N GLY A 52 -11.88 -18.39 12.80
CA GLY A 52 -10.78 -19.26 12.40
C GLY A 52 -11.13 -20.74 12.54
N LYS A 53 -11.65 -21.15 13.71
CA LYS A 53 -12.11 -22.54 13.93
C LYS A 53 -13.20 -22.96 12.94
N LYS A 54 -14.13 -22.06 12.59
CA LYS A 54 -15.22 -22.34 11.64
C LYS A 54 -14.71 -22.62 10.22
N VAL A 55 -13.59 -22.02 9.82
CA VAL A 55 -12.99 -22.22 8.48
C VAL A 55 -11.74 -23.13 8.52
N GLY A 56 -11.47 -23.77 9.65
CA GLY A 56 -10.34 -24.70 9.79
C GLY A 56 -8.96 -24.04 9.88
N LEU A 57 -8.89 -22.76 10.26
CA LEU A 57 -7.65 -22.01 10.43
C LEU A 57 -7.34 -21.75 11.91
N SER A 58 -6.05 -21.61 12.23
CA SER A 58 -5.65 -21.05 13.53
C SER A 58 -6.04 -19.57 13.62
N ARG A 59 -6.14 -19.00 14.83
CA ARG A 59 -6.35 -17.56 15.02
C ARG A 59 -5.33 -16.72 14.23
N ARG A 60 -4.05 -17.12 14.28
CA ARG A 60 -2.95 -16.42 13.61
C ARG A 60 -3.06 -16.48 12.09
N ASP A 61 -3.40 -17.65 11.55
CA ASP A 61 -3.55 -17.82 10.10
C ASP A 61 -4.80 -17.12 9.58
N PHE A 62 -5.90 -17.17 10.34
CA PHE A 62 -7.12 -16.44 10.01
C PHE A 62 -6.88 -14.93 9.93
N LEU A 63 -6.18 -14.34 10.92
CA LEU A 63 -5.86 -12.91 10.92
C LEU A 63 -4.89 -12.49 9.80
N ARG A 64 -4.29 -13.42 9.05
CA ARG A 64 -3.50 -13.13 7.85
C ARG A 64 -4.31 -13.12 6.56
N THR A 65 -5.60 -13.48 6.62
CA THR A 65 -6.49 -13.52 5.45
C THR A 65 -7.22 -12.19 5.24
N THR A 66 -7.84 -12.01 4.07
CA THR A 66 -8.75 -10.89 3.81
C THR A 66 -9.96 -10.91 4.75
N ASN A 67 -10.50 -12.09 5.08
CA ASN A 67 -11.58 -12.23 6.07
C ASN A 67 -11.13 -11.76 7.47
N GLY A 68 -9.86 -11.96 7.81
CA GLY A 68 -9.22 -11.43 9.02
C GLY A 68 -9.22 -9.90 9.05
N MET A 69 -8.95 -9.25 7.91
CA MET A 69 -9.03 -7.80 7.79
C MET A 69 -10.47 -7.29 7.91
N ALA A 70 -11.43 -7.91 7.22
CA ALA A 70 -12.86 -7.59 7.34
C ALA A 70 -13.34 -7.70 8.79
N LEU A 71 -12.91 -8.75 9.50
CA LEU A 71 -13.17 -8.92 10.93
C LEU A 71 -12.66 -7.76 11.78
N ALA A 72 -11.46 -7.27 11.48
CA ALA A 72 -10.89 -6.13 12.19
C ALA A 72 -11.69 -4.84 11.96
N PHE A 73 -12.21 -4.62 10.74
CA PHE A 73 -13.13 -3.52 10.45
C PHE A 73 -14.46 -3.65 11.19
N VAL A 74 -15.06 -4.85 11.21
CA VAL A 74 -16.27 -5.12 12.00
C VAL A 74 -16.03 -4.86 13.50
N ALA A 75 -14.86 -5.26 14.03
CA ALA A 75 -14.50 -5.01 15.42
C ALA A 75 -14.36 -3.52 15.73
N MET A 76 -13.75 -2.73 14.81
CA MET A 76 -13.70 -1.28 14.95
C MET A 76 -15.10 -0.66 14.91
N ASN A 77 -15.98 -1.12 14.02
CA ASN A 77 -17.34 -0.63 13.94
C ASN A 77 -18.12 -0.86 15.25
N GLN A 78 -17.93 -2.02 15.90
CA GLN A 78 -18.58 -2.33 17.17
C GLN A 78 -18.16 -1.40 18.33
N VAL A 79 -16.96 -0.82 18.27
CA VAL A 79 -16.44 0.02 19.35
C VAL A 79 -16.59 1.50 19.04
N PHE A 80 -16.26 1.92 17.82
CA PHE A 80 -16.20 3.32 17.44
C PHE A 80 -17.45 3.82 16.71
N GLY A 81 -18.27 2.94 16.15
CA GLY A 81 -19.41 3.28 15.30
C GLY A 81 -19.17 2.91 13.82
N ASP A 82 -20.19 3.06 12.99
CA ASP A 82 -20.20 2.56 11.62
C ASP A 82 -19.34 3.42 10.66
N TYR A 83 -18.06 3.09 10.56
CA TYR A 83 -17.08 3.81 9.72
C TYR A 83 -16.60 2.98 8.53
N PHE A 84 -16.61 1.67 8.65
CA PHE A 84 -16.12 0.75 7.63
C PHE A 84 -17.27 -0.02 7.01
N GLN A 85 -17.31 -0.12 5.68
CA GLN A 85 -18.23 -1.00 4.96
C GLN A 85 -17.68 -2.42 5.00
N ALA A 86 -17.91 -3.12 6.11
CA ALA A 86 -17.55 -4.53 6.29
C ALA A 86 -18.71 -5.25 6.95
N HIS A 87 -19.16 -6.34 6.34
CA HIS A 87 -20.36 -7.06 6.74
C HIS A 87 -20.06 -8.42 7.38
N ALA A 88 -21.06 -8.99 8.06
CA ALA A 88 -20.89 -10.25 8.78
C ALA A 88 -20.63 -11.43 7.83
N GLU A 89 -21.12 -11.40 6.60
CA GLU A 89 -20.87 -12.46 5.61
C GLU A 89 -19.37 -12.55 5.24
N GLU A 90 -18.68 -11.41 5.16
CA GLU A 90 -17.25 -11.30 4.83
C GLU A 90 -16.32 -11.93 5.88
N LEU A 91 -16.83 -12.27 7.07
CA LEU A 91 -16.03 -12.88 8.13
C LEU A 91 -15.64 -14.33 7.81
N THR A 92 -16.38 -15.00 6.91
CA THR A 92 -16.11 -16.38 6.53
C THR A 92 -16.23 -16.67 5.05
N ASP A 93 -16.88 -15.80 4.28
CA ASP A 93 -16.99 -15.94 2.84
C ASP A 93 -16.13 -14.87 2.15
N ILE A 94 -15.02 -15.29 1.55
CA ILE A 94 -14.16 -14.39 0.78
C ILE A 94 -14.89 -13.83 -0.47
N GLY A 95 -15.87 -14.56 -1.00
CA GLY A 95 -16.68 -14.13 -2.14
C GLY A 95 -17.66 -12.99 -1.81
N ALA A 96 -17.93 -12.77 -0.52
CA ALA A 96 -18.74 -11.64 -0.07
C ALA A 96 -17.98 -10.30 -0.09
N ILE A 97 -16.64 -10.33 -0.19
CA ILE A 97 -15.79 -9.13 -0.18
C ILE A 97 -15.77 -8.54 -1.59
N SER A 98 -16.65 -7.59 -1.84
CA SER A 98 -16.87 -7.03 -3.18
C SER A 98 -15.64 -6.30 -3.72
N GLU A 99 -14.81 -5.75 -2.84
CA GLU A 99 -13.59 -4.99 -3.09
C GLU A 99 -12.50 -5.85 -3.78
N LEU A 100 -12.57 -7.18 -3.68
CA LEU A 100 -11.64 -8.08 -4.37
C LEU A 100 -11.96 -8.23 -5.86
N THR A 101 -13.16 -7.85 -6.28
CA THR A 101 -13.65 -8.08 -7.66
C THR A 101 -14.07 -6.79 -8.36
N LYS A 102 -14.51 -5.77 -7.61
CA LYS A 102 -14.84 -4.46 -8.14
C LYS A 102 -13.56 -3.65 -8.38
N ARG A 103 -13.41 -3.17 -9.62
CA ARG A 103 -12.27 -2.37 -10.10
C ARG A 103 -12.67 -0.94 -10.48
N ASP A 104 -13.76 -0.44 -9.91
CA ASP A 104 -14.30 0.91 -10.16
C ASP A 104 -13.69 1.98 -9.23
N GLN A 105 -12.61 1.64 -8.54
CA GLN A 105 -11.91 2.56 -7.66
C GLN A 105 -11.15 3.62 -8.45
N PHE A 106 -11.25 4.86 -7.99
CA PHE A 106 -10.39 5.93 -8.47
C PHE A 106 -9.03 5.85 -7.75
N ILE A 107 -7.98 5.51 -8.50
CA ILE A 107 -6.61 5.42 -7.98
C ILE A 107 -5.82 6.62 -8.47
N PHE A 108 -5.44 7.49 -7.54
CA PHE A 108 -4.54 8.61 -7.80
C PHE A 108 -3.16 8.30 -7.23
N ASP A 109 -2.22 7.98 -8.11
CA ASP A 109 -0.81 7.88 -7.71
C ASP A 109 -0.19 9.28 -7.69
N VAL A 110 0.04 9.79 -6.48
CA VAL A 110 0.45 11.18 -6.27
C VAL A 110 1.96 11.40 -6.36
N GLN A 111 2.76 10.35 -6.59
CA GLN A 111 4.21 10.49 -6.61
C GLN A 111 4.88 9.49 -7.54
N THR A 112 4.93 9.83 -8.82
CA THR A 112 5.60 9.01 -9.84
C THR A 112 6.78 9.73 -10.48
N HIS A 113 7.71 8.95 -11.04
CA HIS A 113 8.93 9.45 -11.68
C HIS A 113 9.33 8.59 -12.87
N HIS A 114 9.89 9.22 -13.91
CA HIS A 114 10.64 8.55 -14.96
C HIS A 114 11.89 9.35 -15.32
N VAL A 115 12.77 8.76 -16.11
CA VAL A 115 14.01 9.36 -16.60
C VAL A 115 13.79 9.79 -18.04
N ALA A 116 14.02 11.07 -18.37
CA ALA A 116 13.94 11.56 -19.74
C ALA A 116 15.00 10.91 -20.64
N THR A 117 14.72 10.78 -21.94
CA THR A 117 15.65 10.18 -22.91
C THR A 117 17.01 10.88 -22.89
N GLY A 118 18.09 10.09 -22.90
CA GLY A 118 19.47 10.61 -22.89
C GLY A 118 20.06 10.89 -21.50
N LYS A 119 19.24 10.91 -20.44
CA LYS A 119 19.71 11.05 -19.05
C LYS A 119 20.24 9.75 -18.45
N THR A 120 20.91 9.81 -17.30
CA THR A 120 21.41 8.59 -16.62
C THR A 120 20.31 7.95 -15.76
N GLU A 121 19.98 6.68 -16.02
CA GLU A 121 19.01 5.95 -15.20
C GLU A 121 19.64 5.48 -13.89
N PRO A 122 19.03 5.78 -12.74
CA PRO A 122 19.53 5.30 -11.46
C PRO A 122 19.01 3.89 -11.16
N LEU A 123 19.33 2.93 -12.06
CA LEU A 123 18.83 1.54 -12.02
C LEU A 123 19.10 0.83 -10.68
N GLY A 124 20.09 1.28 -9.90
CA GLY A 124 20.36 0.79 -8.55
C GLY A 124 19.15 0.86 -7.59
N PHE A 125 18.23 1.82 -7.77
CA PHE A 125 16.98 1.90 -7.00
C PHE A 125 16.02 0.75 -7.31
N ARG A 126 15.94 0.32 -8.57
CA ARG A 126 15.03 -0.75 -9.02
C ARG A 126 15.57 -2.15 -8.74
N GLY A 127 16.89 -2.31 -8.59
CA GLY A 127 17.55 -3.59 -8.28
C GLY A 127 18.04 -3.71 -6.84
N LYS A 128 19.29 -3.31 -6.59
CA LYS A 128 20.01 -3.60 -5.33
C LYS A 128 19.30 -3.04 -4.09
N MET A 129 18.63 -1.90 -4.20
CA MET A 129 17.98 -1.25 -3.04
C MET A 129 16.54 -1.70 -2.80
N SER A 130 15.88 -2.33 -3.78
CA SER A 130 14.46 -2.70 -3.69
C SER A 130 14.25 -4.14 -3.19
N TRP A 131 15.12 -5.09 -3.55
CA TRP A 131 14.94 -6.51 -3.17
C TRP A 131 14.86 -6.77 -1.65
N PRO A 132 15.47 -5.99 -0.73
CA PRO A 132 15.25 -6.18 0.70
C PRO A 132 13.81 -5.90 1.16
N PHE A 133 13.04 -5.20 0.33
CA PHE A 133 11.65 -4.82 0.58
C PHE A 133 10.65 -5.59 -0.29
N ASN A 134 11.12 -6.28 -1.33
CA ASN A 134 10.31 -7.13 -2.20
C ASN A 134 11.11 -8.35 -2.66
N ASP A 135 10.79 -9.52 -2.09
CA ASP A 135 11.47 -10.78 -2.40
C ASP A 135 11.32 -11.22 -3.86
N GLU A 136 10.27 -10.81 -4.56
CA GLU A 136 10.10 -11.10 -6.00
C GLU A 136 11.13 -10.37 -6.87
N LEU A 137 11.82 -9.37 -6.34
CA LEU A 137 12.90 -8.66 -7.01
C LEU A 137 14.27 -9.27 -6.73
N ARG A 138 14.37 -10.28 -5.85
CA ARG A 138 15.63 -10.91 -5.52
C ARG A 138 16.19 -11.64 -6.75
N GLY A 139 17.41 -11.27 -7.15
CA GLY A 139 18.07 -11.82 -8.33
C GLY A 139 17.55 -11.28 -9.67
N LYS A 140 16.61 -10.33 -9.65
CA LYS A 140 16.21 -9.57 -10.84
C LYS A 140 17.16 -8.37 -11.01
N TYR A 141 17.65 -8.19 -12.23
CA TYR A 141 18.52 -7.08 -12.58
C TYR A 141 17.75 -6.13 -13.50
N PRO A 142 17.64 -4.85 -13.14
CA PRO A 142 16.98 -3.87 -14.00
C PRO A 142 17.77 -3.69 -15.29
N GLU A 143 17.06 -3.58 -16.40
CA GLU A 143 17.64 -3.44 -17.72
C GLU A 143 17.77 -1.96 -18.11
N LYS A 144 18.52 -1.70 -19.19
CA LYS A 144 18.52 -0.38 -19.79
C LYS A 144 17.10 -0.06 -20.25
N ASP A 145 16.68 1.18 -20.06
CA ASP A 145 15.37 1.71 -20.42
C ASP A 145 14.20 1.33 -19.48
N ASP A 146 14.46 0.57 -18.41
CA ASP A 146 13.46 0.22 -17.38
C ASP A 146 12.84 1.44 -16.68
N LEU A 147 13.56 2.56 -16.59
CA LEU A 147 13.09 3.79 -15.94
C LEU A 147 12.72 4.88 -16.94
N ARG A 148 12.71 4.59 -18.24
CA ARG A 148 12.38 5.57 -19.30
C ARG A 148 10.88 5.70 -19.49
N PHE A 149 10.51 6.76 -20.20
CA PHE A 149 9.13 7.12 -20.51
C PHE A 149 8.27 5.95 -21.03
N ASN A 150 8.77 5.15 -21.98
CA ASN A 150 7.96 4.07 -22.56
C ASN A 150 7.63 2.97 -21.54
N ASN A 151 8.62 2.52 -20.75
CA ASN A 151 8.36 1.52 -19.73
C ASN A 151 7.54 2.12 -18.57
N TYR A 152 7.77 3.38 -18.22
CA TYR A 152 6.94 4.13 -17.28
C TYR A 152 5.46 4.16 -17.70
N VAL A 153 5.16 4.49 -18.96
CA VAL A 153 3.78 4.49 -19.47
C VAL A 153 3.15 3.10 -19.37
N LYS A 154 3.91 2.06 -19.74
CA LYS A 154 3.46 0.68 -19.62
C LYS A 154 3.15 0.32 -18.17
N GLU A 155 4.09 0.53 -17.25
CA GLU A 155 3.95 0.14 -15.85
C GLU A 155 2.84 0.92 -15.14
N VAL A 156 2.76 2.23 -15.35
CA VAL A 156 1.78 3.08 -14.66
C VAL A 156 0.40 2.98 -15.29
N PHE A 157 0.27 2.99 -16.62
CA PHE A 157 -1.05 3.16 -17.25
C PHE A 157 -1.61 1.90 -17.94
N LEU A 158 -0.79 0.87 -18.19
CA LEU A 158 -1.21 -0.37 -18.85
C LEU A 158 -1.18 -1.59 -17.91
N ASP A 159 -0.16 -1.68 -17.06
CA ASP A 159 0.04 -2.82 -16.15
C ASP A 159 -0.47 -2.54 -14.72
N SER A 160 -1.07 -1.37 -14.49
CA SER A 160 -1.66 -1.00 -13.21
C SER A 160 -3.08 -0.44 -13.36
N GLU A 161 -3.77 -0.29 -12.23
CA GLU A 161 -5.13 0.25 -12.16
C GLU A 161 -5.16 1.77 -11.91
N VAL A 162 -4.02 2.46 -12.05
CA VAL A 162 -3.91 3.91 -11.86
C VAL A 162 -4.86 4.65 -12.79
N SER A 163 -5.75 5.44 -12.19
CA SER A 163 -6.68 6.31 -12.91
C SER A 163 -5.97 7.58 -13.38
N ILE A 164 -5.27 8.24 -12.44
CA ILE A 164 -4.48 9.44 -12.68
C ILE A 164 -3.12 9.29 -11.98
N ALA A 165 -2.04 9.71 -12.65
CA ALA A 165 -0.72 9.81 -12.03
C ALA A 165 -0.27 11.27 -11.90
N CYS A 166 0.47 11.57 -10.85
CA CYS A 166 1.17 12.83 -10.65
C CYS A 166 2.67 12.61 -10.89
N LEU A 167 3.23 13.35 -11.85
CA LEU A 167 4.68 13.42 -12.03
C LEU A 167 5.24 14.45 -11.07
N SER A 168 6.08 13.98 -10.15
CA SER A 168 6.68 14.81 -9.12
C SER A 168 8.10 15.21 -9.49
N GLY A 169 8.43 16.49 -9.25
CA GLY A 169 9.79 16.99 -9.38
C GLY A 169 10.65 16.47 -8.25
N ILE A 170 11.88 16.05 -8.57
CA ILE A 170 12.88 15.70 -7.56
C ILE A 170 13.80 16.89 -7.38
N ALA A 171 13.78 17.50 -6.18
CA ALA A 171 14.73 18.54 -5.81
C ALA A 171 16.13 17.93 -5.56
N SER A 172 16.88 17.67 -6.63
CA SER A 172 18.24 17.10 -6.56
C SER A 172 19.25 17.90 -7.37
N LYS A 173 20.45 18.06 -6.80
CA LYS A 173 21.63 18.60 -7.48
C LYS A 173 22.59 17.50 -7.97
N VAL A 174 22.30 16.24 -7.63
CA VAL A 174 23.19 15.09 -7.84
C VAL A 174 22.60 14.12 -8.84
N LEU A 175 21.28 14.01 -8.88
CA LEU A 175 20.58 13.16 -9.83
C LEU A 175 20.25 13.95 -11.09
N ASP A 176 20.46 13.30 -12.23
CA ASP A 176 20.10 13.80 -13.55
C ASP A 176 18.59 13.61 -13.78
N VAL A 177 17.80 14.44 -13.09
CA VAL A 177 16.34 14.34 -13.00
C VAL A 177 15.67 15.15 -14.11
N ILE A 178 14.42 14.82 -14.40
CA ILE A 178 13.59 15.60 -15.31
C ILE A 178 13.36 17.01 -14.78
N ASN A 179 13.41 18.01 -15.66
CA ASN A 179 13.10 19.40 -15.36
C ASN A 179 11.60 19.69 -15.57
N VAL A 180 11.16 20.89 -15.20
CA VAL A 180 9.73 21.28 -15.27
C VAL A 180 9.17 21.21 -16.69
N ASP A 181 9.94 21.61 -17.70
CA ASP A 181 9.48 21.59 -19.10
C ASP A 181 9.31 20.15 -19.60
N GLU A 182 10.28 19.27 -19.30
CA GLU A 182 10.21 17.84 -19.62
C GLU A 182 9.04 17.14 -18.90
N MET A 183 8.71 17.58 -17.69
CA MET A 183 7.55 17.08 -16.94
C MET A 183 6.24 17.48 -17.61
N VAL A 184 6.12 18.75 -18.02
CA VAL A 184 4.97 19.27 -18.75
C VAL A 184 4.79 18.54 -20.08
N GLU A 185 5.88 18.34 -20.83
CA GLU A 185 5.87 17.58 -22.08
C GLU A 185 5.40 16.13 -21.87
N SER A 186 5.89 15.47 -20.82
CA SER A 186 5.51 14.08 -20.50
C SER A 186 4.03 13.98 -20.14
N ARG A 187 3.52 14.92 -19.32
CA ARG A 187 2.10 15.05 -18.98
C ARG A 187 1.24 15.22 -20.23
N ASP A 188 1.60 16.16 -21.09
CA ASP A 188 0.83 16.49 -22.29
C ASP A 188 0.85 15.32 -23.28
N THR A 189 1.98 14.64 -23.43
CA THR A 189 2.11 13.44 -24.26
C THR A 189 1.15 12.34 -23.79
N ILE A 190 1.14 12.03 -22.48
CA ILE A 190 0.26 11.00 -21.93
C ILE A 190 -1.22 11.39 -22.04
N ASN A 191 -1.57 12.64 -21.75
CA ASN A 191 -2.96 13.10 -21.86
C ASN A 191 -3.46 13.07 -23.31
N ASN A 192 -2.60 13.44 -24.27
CA ASN A 192 -2.91 13.36 -25.69
C ASN A 192 -3.07 11.91 -26.16
N MET A 193 -2.18 10.99 -25.73
CA MET A 193 -2.30 9.56 -26.02
C MET A 193 -3.59 8.96 -25.44
N ALA A 194 -3.98 9.38 -24.24
CA ALA A 194 -5.16 8.89 -23.54
C ALA A 194 -6.48 9.55 -23.99
N GLY A 195 -6.42 10.66 -24.73
CA GLY A 195 -7.59 11.48 -25.05
C GLY A 195 -8.32 12.03 -23.81
N SER A 196 -7.63 12.12 -22.67
CA SER A 196 -8.19 12.46 -21.36
C SER A 196 -7.09 12.88 -20.38
N ASN A 197 -7.45 13.56 -19.30
CA ASN A 197 -6.51 13.98 -18.26
C ASN A 197 -6.16 12.81 -17.33
N ARG A 198 -5.25 11.94 -17.76
CA ARG A 198 -4.70 10.83 -16.96
C ARG A 198 -3.42 11.20 -16.23
N MET A 199 -2.86 12.38 -16.47
CA MET A 199 -1.64 12.83 -15.83
C MET A 199 -1.70 14.30 -15.42
N VAL A 200 -1.17 14.56 -14.22
CA VAL A 200 -0.85 15.89 -13.71
C VAL A 200 0.63 15.94 -13.34
N CYS A 201 1.20 17.13 -13.13
CA CYS A 201 2.58 17.28 -12.72
C CYS A 201 2.75 18.44 -11.73
N HIS A 202 3.69 18.31 -10.79
CA HIS A 202 4.09 19.38 -9.87
C HIS A 202 5.60 19.30 -9.59
N GLY A 203 6.26 20.44 -9.42
CA GLY A 203 7.70 20.52 -9.19
C GLY A 203 8.09 21.77 -8.43
#